data_AF-A0A926PD04-F1
#
_entry.id   AF-A0A926PD04-F1
#
_cell.length_a   1.000
_cell.length_b   1.000
_cell.length_c   1.000
_cell.angle_alpha   90.00
_cell.angle_beta   90.00
_cell.angle_gamma   90.00
#
_symmetry.space_group_name_H-M   'P 1'
#
loop_
_entity.id
_entity.type
_entity.pdbx_description
1 polymer ?
#
loop_
_entity_poly.entity_id
_entity_poly.type
_entity_poly.pdbx_seq_one_letter_code
_entity_poly.pdbx_strand_id
1 'polypeptide(L)'
;MALFDWLTPAARLNPNWQAIRTRLQSDPYYRLKSAEEIAVAAALGIKIDVNQASVDDWLRLPGISIHQARSLFELTKAGVQFCCMEDLAAALSVPVQRLTPLQPILSFCYYDAESLLTPQPINPNTATVEQLTKIPAVDLFLARAIVQNRHELGAYRNLANFQQRLSLNPQLISELMYYLRF
;
A
#
# COMPACT_ATOMS: atom_id res chain seq x y z
N MET A 1 -17.47 -20.91 0.07
CA MET A 1 -18.42 -20.73 1.20
C MET A 1 -18.57 -19.23 1.42
N ALA A 2 -19.68 -18.64 0.98
CA ALA A 2 -19.88 -17.20 0.89
C ALA A 2 -20.17 -16.61 2.29
N LEU A 3 -19.26 -15.79 2.81
CA LEU A 3 -19.32 -15.28 4.19
C LEU A 3 -19.44 -13.74 4.27
N PHE A 4 -19.90 -13.08 3.21
CA PHE A 4 -20.03 -11.62 3.14
C PHE A 4 -21.28 -11.14 2.38
N ASP A 5 -22.44 -11.80 2.55
CA ASP A 5 -23.73 -11.29 2.02
C ASP A 5 -24.55 -10.66 3.16
N TRP A 6 -24.03 -9.59 3.77
CA TRP A 6 -24.75 -8.83 4.82
C TRP A 6 -25.74 -7.80 4.26
N LEU A 7 -25.83 -7.67 2.93
CA LEU A 7 -26.82 -6.82 2.28
C LEU A 7 -27.98 -7.67 1.81
N THR A 8 -29.17 -7.36 2.29
CA THR A 8 -30.39 -7.99 1.79
C THR A 8 -30.52 -7.74 0.28
N PRO A 9 -31.06 -8.68 -0.50
CA PRO A 9 -31.29 -8.50 -1.95
C PRO A 9 -32.02 -7.20 -2.30
N ALA A 10 -32.89 -6.72 -1.40
CA ALA A 10 -33.61 -5.45 -1.54
C ALA A 10 -32.67 -4.22 -1.53
N ALA A 11 -31.61 -4.21 -0.72
CA ALA A 11 -30.65 -3.10 -0.67
C ALA A 11 -29.88 -2.93 -2.00
N ARG A 12 -29.65 -4.04 -2.72
CA ARG A 12 -28.98 -4.06 -4.04
C ARG A 12 -29.84 -3.48 -5.16
N LEU A 13 -31.15 -3.42 -4.96
CA LEU A 13 -32.13 -2.87 -5.91
C LEU A 13 -32.42 -1.39 -5.67
N ASN A 14 -31.82 -0.77 -4.64
CA ASN A 14 -31.93 0.66 -4.39
C ASN A 14 -31.22 1.47 -5.52
N PRO A 15 -31.88 2.44 -6.18
CA PRO A 15 -31.26 3.28 -7.19
C PRO A 15 -29.98 3.99 -6.72
N ASN A 16 -29.94 4.40 -5.44
CA ASN A 16 -28.74 5.02 -4.85
C ASN A 16 -27.57 4.04 -4.80
N TRP A 17 -27.84 2.78 -4.44
CA TRP A 17 -26.85 1.71 -4.40
C TRP A 17 -26.19 1.49 -5.76
N GLN A 18 -27.00 1.45 -6.82
CA GLN A 18 -26.52 1.28 -8.19
C GLN A 18 -25.69 2.49 -8.63
N ALA A 19 -26.10 3.72 -8.29
CA ALA A 19 -25.35 4.92 -8.60
C ALA A 19 -23.97 4.94 -7.91
N ILE A 20 -23.91 4.57 -6.62
CA ILE A 20 -22.65 4.45 -5.88
C ILE A 20 -21.77 3.36 -6.51
N ARG A 21 -22.33 2.18 -6.80
CA ARG A 21 -21.60 1.08 -7.44
C ARG A 21 -20.96 1.52 -8.75
N THR A 22 -21.72 2.16 -9.63
CA THR A 22 -21.20 2.64 -10.92
C THR A 22 -20.06 3.61 -10.72
N ARG A 23 -20.19 4.53 -9.75
CA ARG A 23 -19.13 5.50 -9.41
C ARG A 23 -17.84 4.82 -8.96
N LEU A 24 -17.94 3.88 -8.03
CA LEU A 24 -16.80 3.12 -7.50
C LEU A 24 -16.12 2.25 -8.56
N GLN A 25 -16.88 1.74 -9.52
CA GLN A 25 -16.32 0.96 -10.64
C GLN A 25 -15.64 1.87 -11.68
N SER A 26 -16.13 3.09 -11.87
CA SER A 26 -15.57 4.04 -12.83
C SER A 26 -14.32 4.78 -12.33
N ASP A 27 -14.19 4.94 -11.01
CA ASP A 27 -13.12 5.71 -10.39
C ASP A 27 -12.42 4.89 -9.28
N PRO A 28 -11.25 4.28 -9.59
CA PRO A 28 -10.47 3.52 -8.62
C PRO A 28 -10.01 4.35 -7.40
N TYR A 29 -9.84 5.67 -7.57
CA TYR A 29 -9.34 6.59 -6.54
C TYR A 29 -10.46 7.36 -5.84
N TYR A 30 -11.72 6.95 -6.05
CA TYR A 30 -12.86 7.60 -5.43
C TYR A 30 -12.73 7.65 -3.91
N ARG A 31 -12.92 8.85 -3.34
CA ARG A 31 -12.95 9.08 -1.90
C ARG A 31 -14.36 8.88 -1.36
N LEU A 32 -14.50 7.85 -0.53
CA LEU A 32 -15.76 7.49 0.11
C LEU A 32 -16.17 8.57 1.11
N LYS A 33 -17.47 8.82 1.20
CA LYS A 33 -18.05 9.94 1.94
C LYS A 33 -19.02 9.51 3.03
N SER A 34 -19.53 8.28 2.97
CA SER A 34 -20.56 7.80 3.89
C SER A 34 -20.43 6.31 4.20
N ALA A 35 -21.10 5.87 5.27
CA ALA A 35 -21.18 4.46 5.64
C ALA A 35 -21.89 3.61 4.56
N GLU A 36 -22.83 4.19 3.82
CA GLU A 36 -23.48 3.52 2.69
C GLU A 36 -22.47 3.22 1.58
N GLU A 37 -21.62 4.20 1.22
CA GLU A 37 -20.58 3.98 0.22
C GLU A 37 -19.53 2.96 0.67
N ILE A 38 -19.20 2.91 1.96
CA ILE A 38 -18.34 1.86 2.54
C ILE A 38 -18.99 0.49 2.39
N ALA A 39 -20.29 0.37 2.69
CA ALA A 39 -21.01 -0.89 2.53
C ALA A 39 -21.01 -1.35 1.06
N VAL A 40 -21.20 -0.43 0.11
CA VAL A 40 -21.11 -0.74 -1.33
C VAL A 40 -19.72 -1.20 -1.70
N ALA A 41 -18.68 -0.47 -1.27
CA ALA A 41 -17.30 -0.82 -1.53
C ALA A 41 -16.96 -2.23 -1.00
N ALA A 42 -17.37 -2.54 0.23
CA ALA A 42 -17.19 -3.86 0.82
C ALA A 42 -17.90 -4.96 0.02
N ALA A 43 -19.13 -4.71 -0.44
CA ALA A 43 -19.89 -5.65 -1.26
C ALA A 43 -19.28 -5.88 -2.65
N LEU A 44 -18.53 -4.90 -3.17
CA LEU A 44 -17.75 -5.03 -4.40
C LEU A 44 -16.39 -5.71 -4.17
N GLY A 45 -16.06 -6.10 -2.93
CA GLY A 45 -14.79 -6.70 -2.58
C GLY A 45 -13.63 -5.71 -2.51
N ILE A 46 -13.91 -4.39 -2.48
CA ILE A 46 -12.88 -3.38 -2.30
C ILE A 46 -12.32 -3.50 -0.89
N LYS A 47 -11.01 -3.71 -0.80
CA LYS A 47 -10.25 -3.77 0.43
C LYS A 47 -9.03 -2.86 0.35
N ILE A 48 -8.73 -2.19 1.45
CA ILE A 48 -7.48 -1.45 1.67
C ILE A 48 -6.67 -2.27 2.67
N ASP A 49 -5.56 -2.79 2.20
CA ASP A 49 -4.59 -3.46 3.06
C ASP A 49 -3.82 -2.42 3.86
N VAL A 50 -4.01 -2.43 5.18
CA VAL A 50 -3.42 -1.45 6.09
C VAL A 50 -1.89 -1.48 6.08
N ASN A 51 -1.28 -2.61 5.74
CA ASN A 51 0.17 -2.81 5.75
C ASN A 51 0.80 -2.57 4.36
N GLN A 52 -0.01 -2.36 3.32
CA GLN A 52 0.45 -2.05 1.96
C GLN A 52 -0.13 -0.76 1.37
N ALA A 53 -1.09 -0.13 2.03
CA ALA A 53 -1.79 1.07 1.58
C ALA A 53 -0.84 2.24 1.30
N SER A 54 -1.04 2.88 0.15
CA SER A 54 -0.44 4.17 -0.18
C SER A 54 -1.14 5.32 0.56
N VAL A 55 -0.54 6.52 0.50
CA VAL A 55 -1.20 7.73 1.01
C VAL A 55 -2.54 7.97 0.31
N ASP A 56 -2.61 7.74 -1.00
CA ASP A 56 -3.87 7.89 -1.76
C ASP A 56 -4.92 6.85 -1.36
N ASP A 57 -4.51 5.61 -1.04
CA ASP A 57 -5.44 4.60 -0.53
C ASP A 57 -6.06 5.03 0.80
N TRP A 58 -5.25 5.54 1.73
CA TRP A 58 -5.72 6.06 3.00
C TRP A 58 -6.69 7.23 2.84
N LEU A 59 -6.44 8.11 1.85
CA LEU A 59 -7.31 9.24 1.55
C LEU A 59 -8.67 8.84 0.96
N ARG A 60 -8.84 7.58 0.54
CA ARG A 60 -10.15 7.08 0.12
C ARG A 60 -11.10 6.88 1.30
N LEU A 61 -10.56 6.75 2.52
CA LEU A 61 -11.34 6.53 3.74
C LEU A 61 -11.89 7.84 4.30
N PRO A 62 -13.21 7.93 4.61
CA PRO A 62 -13.78 9.12 5.19
C PRO A 62 -13.20 9.38 6.57
N GLY A 63 -12.88 10.65 6.85
CA GLY A 63 -12.41 11.08 8.16
C GLY A 63 -10.91 10.85 8.42
N ILE A 64 -10.15 10.36 7.43
CA ILE A 64 -8.68 10.31 7.45
C ILE A 64 -8.13 11.55 6.74
N SER A 65 -7.35 12.36 7.46
CA SER A 65 -6.66 13.53 6.89
C SER A 65 -5.39 13.13 6.13
N ILE A 66 -4.88 14.04 5.28
CA ILE A 66 -3.58 13.85 4.60
C ILE A 66 -2.42 13.63 5.58
N HIS A 67 -2.42 14.30 6.73
CA HIS A 67 -1.39 14.14 7.75
C HIS A 67 -1.44 12.73 8.35
N GLN A 68 -2.64 12.25 8.68
CA GLN A 68 -2.86 10.90 9.19
C GLN A 68 -2.48 9.82 8.16
N ALA A 69 -2.89 10.00 6.90
CA ALA A 69 -2.53 9.11 5.79
C ALA A 69 -1.01 8.99 5.62
N ARG A 70 -0.29 10.13 5.68
CA ARG A 70 1.19 10.15 5.64
C ARG A 70 1.79 9.46 6.86
N SER A 71 1.31 9.77 8.07
CA SER A 71 1.81 9.14 9.30
C SER A 71 1.67 7.61 9.26
N LEU A 72 0.51 7.09 8.84
CA LEU A 72 0.30 5.64 8.69
C LEU A 72 1.24 5.05 7.64
N PHE A 73 1.38 5.71 6.50
CA PHE A 73 2.30 5.28 5.45
C PHE A 73 3.74 5.21 5.97
N GLU A 74 4.25 6.26 6.61
CA GLU A 74 5.61 6.30 7.16
C GLU A 74 5.84 5.22 8.23
N LEU A 75 4.84 4.95 9.09
CA LEU A 75 4.92 3.87 10.07
C LEU A 75 5.12 2.50 9.39
N THR A 76 4.34 2.20 8.35
CA THR A 76 4.52 0.95 7.59
C THR A 76 5.86 0.92 6.85
N LYS A 77 6.36 2.05 6.35
CA LYS A 77 7.72 2.14 5.76
C LYS A 77 8.82 1.85 6.78
N ALA A 78 8.61 2.27 8.02
CA ALA A 78 9.51 2.00 9.13
C ALA A 78 9.42 0.55 9.65
N GLY A 79 8.53 -0.28 9.11
CA GLY A 79 8.37 -1.69 9.47
C GLY A 79 7.32 -1.97 10.54
N VAL A 80 6.51 -0.97 10.94
CA VAL A 80 5.37 -1.20 11.83
C VAL A 80 4.29 -1.97 11.07
N GLN A 81 3.83 -3.08 11.66
CA GLN A 81 2.70 -3.85 11.15
C GLN A 81 1.48 -3.58 12.03
N PHE A 82 0.35 -3.25 11.41
CA PHE A 82 -0.95 -3.16 12.07
C PHE A 82 -1.63 -4.51 12.00
N CYS A 83 -2.02 -5.04 13.16
CA CYS A 83 -2.66 -6.36 13.29
C CYS A 83 -4.16 -6.22 13.55
N CYS A 84 -4.60 -5.10 14.12
CA CYS A 84 -6.01 -4.86 14.39
C CYS A 84 -6.41 -3.37 14.34
N MET A 85 -7.71 -3.11 14.53
CA MET A 85 -8.29 -1.76 14.52
C MET A 85 -7.71 -0.88 15.64
N GLU A 86 -7.40 -1.48 16.78
CA GLU A 86 -6.83 -0.81 17.94
C GLU A 86 -5.43 -0.25 17.65
N ASP A 87 -4.61 -0.96 16.87
CA ASP A 87 -3.28 -0.47 16.47
C ASP A 87 -3.40 0.78 15.59
N LEU A 88 -4.33 0.79 14.63
CA LEU A 88 -4.61 1.97 13.81
C LEU A 88 -5.13 3.13 14.66
N ALA A 89 -6.03 2.84 15.61
CA ALA A 89 -6.58 3.84 16.50
C ALA A 89 -5.48 4.49 17.36
N ALA A 90 -4.56 3.68 17.89
CA ALA A 90 -3.40 4.14 18.65
C ALA A 90 -2.44 4.98 17.78
N ALA A 91 -2.11 4.52 16.57
CA ALA A 91 -1.24 5.24 15.64
C ALA A 91 -1.82 6.61 15.21
N LEU A 92 -3.14 6.71 15.13
CA LEU A 92 -3.85 7.94 14.77
C LEU A 92 -4.20 8.82 15.98
N SER A 93 -3.95 8.36 17.21
CA SER A 93 -4.37 9.01 18.45
C SER A 93 -5.87 9.31 18.48
N VAL A 94 -6.70 8.35 18.07
CA VAL A 94 -8.17 8.45 18.07
C VAL A 94 -8.82 7.27 18.78
N PRO A 95 -10.05 7.40 19.30
CA PRO A 95 -10.81 6.27 19.81
C PRO A 95 -11.10 5.26 18.69
N VAL A 96 -11.01 3.95 18.99
CA VAL A 96 -11.27 2.89 18.02
C VAL A 96 -12.68 2.96 17.40
N GLN A 97 -13.65 3.47 18.15
CA GLN A 97 -15.04 3.68 17.72
C GLN A 97 -15.15 4.62 16.51
N ARG A 98 -14.20 5.56 16.36
CA ARG A 98 -14.14 6.45 15.19
C ARG A 98 -13.80 5.69 13.91
N LEU A 99 -13.05 4.59 14.03
CA LEU A 99 -12.58 3.79 12.90
C LEU A 99 -13.49 2.59 12.61
N THR A 100 -14.33 2.17 13.55
CA THR A 100 -15.25 1.02 13.39
C THR A 100 -16.06 1.04 12.08
N PRO A 101 -16.59 2.19 11.59
CA PRO A 101 -17.30 2.22 10.31
C PRO A 101 -16.45 1.81 9.10
N LEU A 102 -15.11 1.93 9.19
CA LEU A 102 -14.17 1.60 8.11
C LEU A 102 -13.83 0.09 8.07
N GLN A 103 -14.06 -0.64 9.16
CA GLN A 103 -13.69 -2.06 9.30
C GLN A 103 -14.09 -2.95 8.11
N PRO A 104 -15.28 -2.81 7.48
CA PRO A 104 -15.68 -3.67 6.37
C PRO A 104 -14.78 -3.58 5.14
N ILE A 105 -13.99 -2.52 4.98
CA ILE A 105 -13.11 -2.29 3.82
C ILE A 105 -11.62 -2.31 4.19
N LEU A 106 -11.27 -2.62 5.43
CA LEU A 106 -9.88 -2.80 5.85
C LEU A 106 -9.51 -4.29 5.86
N SER A 107 -8.25 -4.59 5.54
CA SER A 107 -7.66 -5.91 5.71
C SER A 107 -6.33 -5.80 6.46
N PHE A 108 -6.17 -6.68 7.45
CA PHE A 108 -4.98 -6.78 8.30
C PHE A 108 -4.24 -8.05 7.89
N CYS A 109 -3.41 -7.93 6.85
CA CYS A 109 -2.65 -9.05 6.30
C CYS A 109 -1.27 -9.13 6.96
N TYR A 110 -0.82 -10.34 7.26
CA TYR A 110 0.55 -10.60 7.70
C TYR A 110 1.44 -10.89 6.50
N TYR A 111 2.60 -10.24 6.46
CA TYR A 111 3.62 -10.46 5.45
C TYR A 111 4.91 -10.85 6.15
N ASP A 112 5.33 -12.09 5.92
CA ASP A 112 6.65 -12.55 6.35
C ASP A 112 7.72 -11.84 5.51
N ALA A 113 8.62 -11.13 6.20
CA ALA A 113 9.70 -10.38 5.57
C ALA A 113 10.75 -11.28 4.92
N GLU A 114 10.86 -12.54 5.38
CA GLU A 114 11.79 -13.54 4.86
C GLU A 114 11.10 -14.52 3.88
N SER A 115 9.83 -14.27 3.53
CA SER A 115 9.10 -15.10 2.57
C SER A 115 9.74 -15.03 1.19
N LEU A 116 10.24 -16.17 0.73
CA LEU A 116 10.77 -16.34 -0.64
C LEU A 116 9.68 -16.26 -1.71
N LEU A 117 8.40 -16.40 -1.34
CA LEU A 117 7.26 -16.39 -2.26
C LEU A 117 6.73 -14.98 -2.52
N THR A 118 6.98 -14.05 -1.59
CA THR A 118 6.53 -12.66 -1.65
C THR A 118 7.70 -11.75 -1.28
N PRO A 119 8.66 -11.54 -2.20
CA PRO A 119 9.84 -10.74 -1.91
C PRO A 119 9.42 -9.34 -1.48
N GLN A 120 9.83 -8.94 -0.28
CA GLN A 120 9.61 -7.58 0.20
C GLN A 120 10.38 -6.59 -0.68
N PRO A 121 9.74 -5.54 -1.22
CA PRO A 121 10.44 -4.53 -1.98
C PRO A 121 11.48 -3.83 -1.09
N ILE A 122 12.72 -3.79 -1.54
CA ILE A 122 13.85 -3.16 -0.87
C ILE A 122 13.99 -1.71 -1.33
N ASN A 123 14.23 -0.80 -0.38
CA ASN A 123 14.53 0.59 -0.72
C ASN A 123 16.01 0.78 -1.04
N PRO A 124 16.41 1.05 -2.29
CA PRO A 124 17.82 1.23 -2.65
C PRO A 124 18.45 2.46 -2.02
N ASN A 125 17.68 3.40 -1.49
CA ASN A 125 18.18 4.59 -0.79
C ASN A 125 18.68 4.30 0.63
N THR A 126 18.22 3.21 1.26
CA THR A 126 18.58 2.85 2.63
C THR A 126 19.24 1.46 2.76
N ALA A 127 19.03 0.58 1.78
CA ALA A 127 19.55 -0.79 1.82
C ALA A 127 21.09 -0.86 1.94
N THR A 128 21.59 -1.86 2.64
CA THR A 128 23.03 -2.19 2.65
C THR A 128 23.43 -2.95 1.39
N VAL A 129 24.74 -3.09 1.14
CA VAL A 129 25.26 -3.89 0.02
C VAL A 129 24.77 -5.33 0.14
N GLU A 130 24.80 -5.89 1.35
CA GLU A 130 24.36 -7.26 1.65
C GLU A 130 22.87 -7.45 1.34
N GLN A 131 22.03 -6.48 1.72
CA GLN A 131 20.59 -6.52 1.42
C GLN A 131 20.33 -6.44 -0.09
N LEU A 132 21.05 -5.58 -0.81
CA LEU A 132 20.93 -5.45 -2.26
C LEU A 132 21.34 -6.73 -2.99
N THR A 133 22.37 -7.43 -2.54
CA THR A 133 22.81 -8.70 -3.14
C THR A 133 21.83 -9.85 -2.94
N LYS A 134 20.80 -9.70 -2.08
CA LYS A 134 19.70 -10.67 -1.98
C LYS A 134 18.71 -10.56 -3.15
N ILE A 135 18.72 -9.46 -3.90
CA ILE A 135 17.82 -9.25 -5.03
C ILE A 135 18.31 -10.06 -6.24
N PRO A 136 17.46 -10.87 -6.88
CA PRO A 136 17.80 -11.51 -8.15
C PRO A 136 18.31 -10.50 -9.17
N ALA A 137 19.36 -10.88 -9.91
CA ALA A 137 20.06 -10.02 -10.88
C ALA A 137 20.87 -8.84 -10.32
N VAL A 138 20.96 -8.67 -9.00
CA VAL A 138 21.89 -7.72 -8.37
C VAL A 138 23.11 -8.45 -7.85
N ASP A 139 24.22 -8.34 -8.58
CA ASP A 139 25.51 -8.82 -8.11
C ASP A 139 26.20 -7.82 -7.15
N LEU A 140 27.32 -8.24 -6.57
CA LEU A 140 28.09 -7.41 -5.63
C LEU A 140 28.59 -6.11 -6.28
N PHE A 141 28.88 -6.11 -7.58
CA PHE A 141 29.37 -4.93 -8.29
C PHE A 141 28.26 -3.89 -8.42
N LEU A 142 27.08 -4.30 -8.89
CA LEU A 142 25.90 -3.45 -8.99
C LEU A 142 25.46 -2.95 -7.61
N ALA A 143 25.44 -3.81 -6.59
CA ALA A 143 25.09 -3.41 -5.22
C ALA A 143 26.02 -2.28 -4.70
N ARG A 144 27.33 -2.40 -4.92
CA ARG A 144 28.30 -1.35 -4.57
C ARG A 144 28.09 -0.08 -5.39
N ALA A 145 27.83 -0.21 -6.70
CA ALA A 145 27.55 0.93 -7.57
C ALA A 145 26.31 1.70 -7.11
N ILE A 146 25.24 1.00 -6.71
CA ILE A 146 24.02 1.61 -6.16
C ILE A 146 24.33 2.45 -4.91
N VAL A 147 25.09 1.88 -3.96
CA VAL A 147 25.43 2.54 -2.69
C VAL A 147 26.37 3.73 -2.91
N GLN A 148 27.38 3.57 -3.77
CA GLN A 148 28.29 4.66 -4.10
C GLN A 148 27.55 5.82 -4.78
N ASN A 149 26.73 5.51 -5.78
CA ASN A 149 26.03 6.53 -6.55
C ASN A 149 25.02 7.32 -5.70
N ARG A 150 24.30 6.68 -4.76
CA ARG A 150 23.41 7.41 -3.82
C ARG A 150 24.18 8.28 -2.82
N HIS A 151 25.39 7.89 -2.45
CA HIS A 151 26.23 8.68 -1.56
C HIS A 151 26.75 9.93 -2.27
N GLU A 152 27.11 9.82 -3.55
CA GLU A 152 27.65 10.93 -4.35
C GLU A 152 26.56 11.90 -4.83
N LEU A 153 25.41 11.40 -5.29
CA LEU A 153 24.39 12.20 -5.97
C LEU A 153 23.06 12.28 -5.21
N GLY A 154 23.01 11.74 -3.99
CA GLY A 154 21.81 11.71 -3.14
C GLY A 154 20.81 10.62 -3.52
N ALA A 155 19.65 10.62 -2.86
CA ALA A 155 18.62 9.59 -3.03
C ALA A 155 18.07 9.52 -4.47
N TYR A 156 17.78 8.30 -4.92
CA TYR A 156 17.03 8.03 -6.15
C TYR A 156 15.57 8.41 -5.97
N ARG A 157 15.01 9.13 -6.95
CA ARG A 157 13.62 9.61 -6.89
C ARG A 157 12.60 8.55 -7.27
N ASN A 158 12.95 7.69 -8.22
CA ASN A 158 12.11 6.64 -8.78
C ASN A 158 12.96 5.69 -9.62
N LEU A 159 12.33 4.63 -10.14
CA LEU A 159 12.98 3.61 -10.96
C LEU A 159 13.64 4.17 -12.24
N ALA A 160 13.02 5.17 -12.88
CA ALA A 160 13.60 5.81 -14.07
C ALA A 160 14.87 6.61 -13.75
N ASN A 161 14.85 7.36 -12.64
CA ASN A 161 16.04 8.08 -12.16
C ASN A 161 17.16 7.10 -11.75
N PHE A 162 16.81 5.98 -11.13
CA PHE A 162 17.73 4.89 -10.80
C PHE A 162 18.36 4.28 -12.06
N GLN A 163 17.54 3.92 -13.06
CA GLN A 163 18.00 3.42 -14.35
C GLN A 163 18.99 4.37 -15.01
N GLN A 164 18.63 5.65 -15.11
CA GLN A 164 19.45 6.65 -15.79
C GLN A 164 20.78 6.86 -15.07
N ARG A 165 20.78 7.00 -13.75
CA ARG A 165 21.99 7.28 -12.96
C ARG A 165 22.99 6.14 -12.96
N LEU A 166 22.51 4.91 -13.05
CA LEU A 166 23.34 3.70 -13.08
C LEU A 166 23.56 3.17 -14.51
N SER A 167 23.00 3.84 -15.52
CA SER A 167 23.06 3.43 -16.93
C SER A 167 22.65 1.96 -17.15
N LEU A 168 21.60 1.53 -16.44
CA LEU A 168 21.16 0.13 -16.47
C LEU A 168 20.37 -0.18 -17.75
N ASN A 169 20.58 -1.39 -18.25
CA ASN A 169 19.85 -1.92 -19.38
C ASN A 169 18.33 -2.05 -19.03
N PRO A 170 17.39 -1.62 -19.89
CA PRO A 170 15.96 -1.88 -19.73
C PRO A 170 15.56 -3.30 -19.31
N GLN A 171 16.22 -4.35 -19.80
CA GLN A 171 15.89 -5.72 -19.36
C GLN A 171 16.15 -5.92 -17.87
N LEU A 172 17.30 -5.47 -17.36
CA LEU A 172 17.61 -5.54 -15.93
C LEU A 172 16.62 -4.71 -15.10
N ILE A 173 16.21 -3.52 -15.58
CA ILE A 173 15.18 -2.73 -14.92
C ILE A 173 13.83 -3.46 -14.83
N SER A 174 13.49 -4.22 -15.86
CA SER A 174 12.26 -5.02 -15.88
C SER A 174 12.29 -6.13 -14.83
N GLU A 175 13.47 -6.67 -14.53
CA GLU A 175 13.64 -7.64 -13.44
C GLU A 175 13.58 -6.95 -12.07
N LEU A 176 14.27 -5.81 -11.93
CA LEU A 176 14.38 -5.09 -10.66
C LEU A 176 13.09 -4.39 -10.21
N MET A 177 12.15 -4.10 -11.11
CA MET A 177 10.93 -3.34 -10.76
C MET A 177 10.03 -4.04 -9.72
N TYR A 178 10.13 -5.37 -9.61
CA TYR A 178 9.39 -6.15 -8.61
C TYR A 178 10.04 -6.14 -7.23
N TYR A 179 11.32 -5.77 -7.15
CA TYR A 179 12.13 -5.85 -5.92
C TYR A 179 12.50 -4.49 -5.36
N LEU A 180 12.36 -3.41 -6.12
CA LEU A 180 12.74 -2.06 -5.68
C LEU A 180 11.54 -1.19 -5.36
N ARG A 181 11.65 -0.40 -4.28
CA ARG A 181 10.67 0.61 -3.90
C ARG A 181 11.40 1.87 -3.43
N PHE A 182 11.10 3.00 -4.03
CA PHE A 182 11.82 4.27 -3.80
C PHE A 182 11.19 5.09 -2.68
#